data_AF-A0A385Q3J9-F1
#
_entry.id   AF-A0A385Q3J9-F1
#
_cell.length_a   1.000
_cell.length_b   1.000
_cell.length_c   1.000
_cell.angle_alpha   90.00
_cell.angle_beta   90.00
_cell.angle_gamma   90.00
#
_symmetry.space_group_name_H-M   'P 1'
#
loop_
_entity.id
_entity.type
_entity.pdbx_description
1 polymer ?
#
loop_
_entity_poly.entity_id
_entity_poly.type
_entity_poly.pdbx_seq_one_letter_code
_entity_poly.pdbx_strand_id
1 'polypeptide(L)'
;MNYLELIEKRNSIRDFLKKPVEPNKLDEITSFFNSAPKLFDVNTQILIAADEDTTQRLSGVVGYRGNSFNAPAYIVILSEDKDNYLINAGFMAEHLILKIEEMGLSSCFLTSEDSDMLKKVLLINSELAVAAVIAFGYGKKEKDTTKLDIHSPSNVSISSKSGHIAPKIAVTTLAFDTNFNTPYNFDDEYADPVIADALYAASLSPSFLNHQNYRFVINGTHVYLFNRFDEVVTKNDNLLGLGAAMLNFHMILSSKYSGIGNWSLDVSNIKHDFKNPSDYILVAVLDI
;
A
#
# COMPACT_ATOMS: atom_id res chain seq x y z
N MET A 1 -13.02 -14.60 -6.52
CA MET A 1 -13.02 -13.14 -6.32
C MET A 1 -12.25 -12.50 -7.45
N ASN A 2 -12.72 -11.40 -8.04
CA ASN A 2 -11.92 -10.65 -8.99
C ASN A 2 -11.03 -9.66 -8.21
N TYR A 3 -9.78 -10.03 -7.98
CA TYR A 3 -8.84 -9.21 -7.20
C TYR A 3 -8.51 -7.88 -7.90
N LEU A 4 -8.51 -7.86 -9.23
CA LEU A 4 -8.23 -6.63 -9.98
C LEU A 4 -9.31 -5.58 -9.73
N GLU A 5 -10.58 -5.95 -9.85
CA GLU A 5 -11.71 -5.06 -9.54
C GLU A 5 -11.66 -4.56 -8.08
N LEU A 6 -11.26 -5.41 -7.13
CA LEU A 6 -11.13 -5.03 -5.73
C LEU A 6 -10.01 -3.98 -5.54
N ILE A 7 -8.87 -4.18 -6.18
CA ILE A 7 -7.72 -3.26 -6.14
C ILE A 7 -8.08 -1.91 -6.81
N GLU A 8 -8.80 -1.93 -7.94
CA GLU A 8 -9.29 -0.73 -8.63
C GLU A 8 -10.28 0.07 -7.78
N LYS A 9 -11.17 -0.62 -7.05
CA LYS A 9 -12.17 0.01 -6.20
C LYS A 9 -11.57 0.63 -4.94
N ARG A 10 -10.51 0.02 -4.39
CA ARG A 10 -9.86 0.48 -3.15
C ARG A 10 -9.37 1.91 -3.32
N ASN A 11 -9.76 2.78 -2.38
CA ASN A 11 -9.33 4.18 -2.32
C ASN A 11 -8.96 4.60 -0.90
N SER A 12 -8.05 5.56 -0.78
CA SER A 12 -7.60 6.06 0.53
C SER A 12 -8.59 7.09 1.07
N ILE A 13 -9.55 6.64 1.87
CA ILE A 13 -10.62 7.48 2.41
C ILE A 13 -10.17 8.14 3.72
N ARG A 14 -10.38 9.46 3.79
CA ARG A 14 -9.94 10.31 4.91
C ARG A 14 -11.09 11.03 5.62
N ASP A 15 -12.33 10.66 5.28
CA ASP A 15 -13.53 11.16 5.93
C ASP A 15 -14.48 9.98 6.19
N PHE A 16 -14.75 9.72 7.46
CA PHE A 16 -15.52 8.57 7.91
C PHE A 16 -16.83 9.01 8.56
N LEU A 17 -17.84 8.16 8.47
CA LEU A 17 -19.01 8.24 9.32
C LEU A 17 -18.61 7.89 10.76
N LYS A 18 -19.30 8.50 11.73
CA LYS A 18 -19.15 8.14 13.16
C LYS A 18 -19.73 6.76 13.51
N LYS A 19 -20.28 6.04 12.53
CA LYS A 19 -20.88 4.72 12.73
C LYS A 19 -19.78 3.75 13.19
N PRO A 20 -19.92 3.11 14.37
CA PRO A 20 -18.96 2.09 14.82
C PRO A 20 -18.90 0.91 13.86
N VAL A 21 -17.73 0.28 13.78
CA VAL A 21 -17.56 -0.98 13.06
C VAL A 21 -18.11 -2.12 13.93
N GLU A 22 -18.89 -3.01 13.33
CA GLU A 22 -19.53 -4.10 14.07
C GLU A 22 -18.50 -5.12 14.62
N PRO A 23 -18.68 -5.66 15.84
CA PRO A 23 -17.71 -6.56 16.47
C PRO A 23 -17.33 -7.77 15.63
N ASN A 24 -18.30 -8.38 14.93
CA ASN A 24 -18.04 -9.51 14.04
C ASN A 24 -17.09 -9.17 12.89
N LYS A 25 -17.11 -7.92 12.40
CA LYS A 25 -16.15 -7.45 11.39
C LYS A 25 -14.75 -7.29 11.99
N LEU A 26 -14.63 -6.85 13.25
CA LEU A 26 -13.35 -6.73 13.93
C LEU A 26 -12.71 -8.13 14.16
N ASP A 27 -13.54 -9.11 14.54
CA ASP A 27 -13.12 -10.50 14.70
C ASP A 27 -12.68 -11.12 13.37
N GLU A 28 -13.40 -10.81 12.28
CA GLU A 28 -13.05 -11.26 10.93
C GLU A 28 -11.72 -10.67 10.46
N ILE A 29 -11.48 -9.37 10.68
CA ILE A 29 -10.21 -8.69 10.38
C ILE A 29 -9.05 -9.34 11.14
N THR A 30 -9.25 -9.64 12.43
CA THR A 30 -8.24 -10.28 13.28
C THR A 30 -7.94 -11.72 12.83
N SER A 31 -8.99 -12.50 12.57
CA SER A 31 -8.87 -13.87 12.09
C SER A 31 -8.17 -13.92 10.72
N PHE A 32 -8.53 -12.99 9.83
CA PHE A 32 -7.91 -12.85 8.53
C PHE A 32 -6.41 -12.55 8.66
N PHE A 33 -6.03 -11.54 9.43
CA PHE A 33 -4.61 -11.18 9.64
C PHE A 33 -3.77 -12.36 10.13
N ASN A 34 -4.30 -13.16 11.06
CA ASN A 34 -3.59 -14.33 11.60
C ASN A 34 -3.42 -15.48 10.60
N SER A 35 -4.30 -15.56 9.59
CA SER A 35 -4.31 -16.62 8.57
C SER A 35 -3.68 -16.20 7.25
N ALA A 36 -3.58 -14.89 6.99
CA ALA A 36 -3.11 -14.36 5.73
C ALA A 36 -1.62 -14.67 5.50
N PRO A 37 -1.22 -14.98 4.26
CA PRO A 37 0.17 -15.19 3.92
C PRO A 37 1.00 -13.94 4.21
N LYS A 38 2.18 -14.15 4.77
CA LYS A 38 3.22 -13.14 4.99
C LYS A 38 4.25 -13.20 3.88
N LEU A 39 5.06 -12.16 3.74
CA LEU A 39 6.18 -12.15 2.80
C LEU A 39 7.26 -13.15 3.22
N PHE A 40 7.53 -13.21 4.53
CA PHE A 40 8.43 -14.18 5.16
C PHE A 40 7.99 -14.43 6.61
N ASP A 41 8.54 -15.47 7.24
CA ASP A 41 8.19 -15.79 8.63
C ASP A 41 8.75 -14.74 9.59
N VAL A 42 7.86 -14.09 10.35
CA VAL A 42 8.17 -13.04 11.33
C VAL A 42 7.05 -12.94 12.35
N ASN A 43 7.41 -12.73 13.62
CA ASN A 43 6.42 -12.54 14.66
C ASN A 43 5.71 -11.20 14.46
N THR A 44 4.39 -11.25 14.29
CA THR A 44 3.55 -10.09 14.00
C THR A 44 2.23 -10.20 14.74
N GLN A 45 1.69 -9.06 15.16
CA GLN A 45 0.42 -8.97 15.85
C GLN A 45 -0.35 -7.76 15.32
N ILE A 46 -1.67 -7.77 15.47
CA ILE A 46 -2.46 -6.55 15.33
C ILE A 46 -3.12 -6.18 16.64
N LEU A 47 -3.29 -4.88 16.83
CA LEU A 47 -4.21 -4.32 17.79
C LEU A 47 -5.25 -3.47 17.06
N ILE A 48 -6.52 -3.69 17.37
CA ILE A 48 -7.62 -2.88 16.85
C ILE A 48 -8.10 -1.96 17.97
N ALA A 49 -7.97 -0.65 17.77
CA ALA A 49 -8.47 0.38 18.67
C ALA A 49 -9.74 1.00 18.06
N ALA A 50 -10.88 0.80 18.71
CA ALA A 50 -12.20 1.20 18.22
C ALA A 50 -13.11 1.82 19.30
N ASP A 51 -12.54 2.23 20.43
CA ASP A 51 -13.29 2.95 21.49
C ASP A 51 -13.45 4.44 21.17
N GLU A 52 -14.47 5.08 21.76
CA GLU A 52 -14.89 6.46 21.45
C GLU A 52 -13.75 7.50 21.54
N ASP A 53 -12.82 7.31 22.47
CA ASP A 53 -11.74 8.26 22.74
C ASP A 53 -10.48 8.00 21.91
N THR A 54 -10.42 6.89 21.15
CA THR A 54 -9.25 6.48 20.36
C THR A 54 -8.76 7.59 19.43
N THR A 55 -9.68 8.21 18.69
CA THR A 55 -9.35 9.30 17.76
C THR A 55 -8.70 10.47 18.48
N GLN A 56 -9.21 10.84 19.67
CA GLN A 56 -8.64 11.94 20.44
C GLN A 56 -7.23 11.62 20.93
N ARG A 57 -7.00 10.38 21.38
CA ARG A 57 -5.67 9.91 21.81
C ARG A 57 -4.64 9.88 20.68
N LEU A 58 -5.09 9.61 19.45
CA LEU A 58 -4.25 9.54 18.25
C LEU A 58 -4.02 10.90 17.57
N SER A 59 -4.84 11.90 17.88
CA SER A 59 -4.70 13.25 17.36
C SER A 59 -3.34 13.84 17.73
N GLY A 60 -2.59 14.31 16.73
CA GLY A 60 -1.23 14.82 16.90
C GLY A 60 -0.13 13.75 16.93
N VAL A 61 -0.49 12.45 16.96
CA VAL A 61 0.48 11.33 17.08
C VAL A 61 0.67 10.59 15.76
N VAL A 62 -0.42 10.40 15.00
CA VAL A 62 -0.40 9.68 13.73
C VAL A 62 -1.10 10.46 12.63
N GLY A 63 -0.80 10.09 11.38
CA GLY A 63 -1.37 10.68 10.19
C GLY A 63 -0.72 11.99 9.79
N TYR A 64 -1.19 12.54 8.68
CA TYR A 64 -0.54 13.68 8.02
C TYR A 64 -0.63 14.92 8.91
N ARG A 65 0.53 15.36 9.41
CA ARG A 65 0.64 16.46 10.40
C ARG A 65 -0.21 16.19 11.65
N GLY A 66 -0.29 14.92 12.08
CA GLY A 66 -1.05 14.50 13.25
C GLY A 66 -2.56 14.36 13.02
N ASN A 67 -3.04 14.41 11.77
CA ASN A 67 -4.45 14.20 11.46
C ASN A 67 -4.74 12.70 11.24
N SER A 68 -5.42 12.09 12.22
CA SER A 68 -5.86 10.69 12.19
C SER A 68 -7.18 10.45 11.45
N PHE A 69 -7.75 11.48 10.79
CA PHE A 69 -8.97 11.41 9.97
C PHE A 69 -10.28 11.12 10.72
N ASN A 70 -10.26 11.13 12.06
CA ASN A 70 -11.44 10.86 12.89
C ASN A 70 -12.18 9.56 12.51
N ALA A 71 -11.41 8.52 12.17
CA ALA A 71 -11.98 7.21 11.86
C ALA A 71 -12.59 6.55 13.12
N PRO A 72 -13.64 5.73 12.98
CA PRO A 72 -14.25 5.03 14.10
C PRO A 72 -13.36 3.90 14.63
N ALA A 73 -12.38 3.43 13.87
CA ALA A 73 -11.46 2.39 14.29
C ALA A 73 -10.08 2.53 13.61
N TYR A 74 -9.06 1.98 14.27
CA TYR A 74 -7.67 1.98 13.82
C TYR A 74 -7.04 0.62 14.04
N ILE A 75 -6.21 0.18 13.10
CA ILE A 75 -5.39 -1.02 13.22
C ILE A 75 -3.94 -0.58 13.40
N VAL A 76 -3.27 -1.16 14.39
CA VAL A 76 -1.82 -1.06 14.58
C VAL A 76 -1.22 -2.42 14.30
N ILE A 77 -0.39 -2.51 13.27
CA ILE A 77 0.41 -3.70 12.99
C ILE A 77 1.71 -3.59 13.78
N LEU A 78 1.94 -4.58 14.63
CA LEU A 78 3.17 -4.76 15.39
C LEU A 78 4.00 -5.88 14.75
N SER A 79 5.32 -5.70 14.72
CA SER A 79 6.26 -6.68 14.16
C SER A 79 7.52 -6.79 14.99
N GLU A 80 8.13 -7.97 14.98
CA GLU A 80 9.53 -8.13 15.35
C GLU A 80 10.38 -7.23 14.45
N ASP A 81 11.28 -6.45 15.07
CA ASP A 81 12.20 -5.55 14.37
C ASP A 81 13.40 -6.34 13.85
N LYS A 82 13.30 -6.79 12.60
CA LYS A 82 14.36 -7.47 11.87
C LYS A 82 14.40 -7.02 10.43
N ASP A 83 15.45 -7.39 9.70
CA ASP A 83 15.62 -6.96 8.31
C ASP A 83 14.34 -7.16 7.48
N ASN A 84 13.96 -6.09 6.78
CA ASN A 84 12.78 -6.01 5.91
C ASN A 84 11.41 -6.13 6.59
N TYR A 85 11.31 -6.04 7.92
CA TYR A 85 10.02 -6.14 8.64
C TYR A 85 8.97 -5.13 8.13
N LEU A 86 9.38 -3.94 7.71
CA LEU A 86 8.49 -2.91 7.15
C LEU A 86 7.96 -3.27 5.77
N ILE A 87 8.77 -3.92 4.92
CA ILE A 87 8.29 -4.42 3.62
C ILE A 87 7.23 -5.50 3.86
N ASN A 88 7.49 -6.43 4.79
CA ASN A 88 6.51 -7.44 5.18
C ASN A 88 5.24 -6.80 5.78
N ALA A 89 5.38 -5.80 6.65
CA ALA A 89 4.24 -5.11 7.23
C ALA A 89 3.40 -4.38 6.17
N GLY A 90 4.03 -3.77 5.16
CA GLY A 90 3.34 -3.17 4.01
C GLY A 90 2.56 -4.19 3.20
N PHE A 91 3.18 -5.35 2.94
CA PHE A 91 2.55 -6.49 2.27
C PHE A 91 1.32 -7.00 3.04
N MET A 92 1.45 -7.20 4.35
CA MET A 92 0.34 -7.63 5.21
C MET A 92 -0.75 -6.56 5.33
N ALA A 93 -0.36 -5.28 5.43
CA ALA A 93 -1.26 -4.15 5.57
C ALA A 93 -2.14 -3.97 4.33
N GLU A 94 -1.59 -4.05 3.12
CA GLU A 94 -2.40 -3.96 1.91
C GLU A 94 -3.36 -5.14 1.80
N HIS A 95 -2.97 -6.33 2.27
CA HIS A 95 -3.85 -7.49 2.24
C HIS A 95 -5.05 -7.27 3.17
N LEU A 96 -4.79 -6.71 4.35
CA LEU A 96 -5.82 -6.33 5.29
C LEU A 96 -6.72 -5.21 4.75
N ILE A 97 -6.14 -4.23 4.05
CA ILE A 97 -6.89 -3.13 3.42
C ILE A 97 -7.84 -3.65 2.33
N LEU A 98 -7.39 -4.57 1.49
CA LEU A 98 -8.24 -5.21 0.48
C LEU A 98 -9.35 -6.03 1.15
N LYS A 99 -9.06 -6.72 2.25
CA LYS A 99 -10.08 -7.41 3.05
C LYS A 99 -11.11 -6.44 3.64
N ILE A 100 -10.67 -5.29 4.16
CA ILE A 100 -11.55 -4.23 4.67
C ILE A 100 -12.46 -3.68 3.55
N GLU A 101 -11.92 -3.47 2.35
CA GLU A 101 -12.69 -3.05 1.16
C GLU A 101 -13.74 -4.09 0.74
N GLU A 102 -13.37 -5.38 0.75
CA GLU A 102 -14.29 -6.50 0.48
C GLU A 102 -15.47 -6.50 1.45
N MET A 103 -15.22 -6.17 2.73
CA MET A 103 -16.24 -6.09 3.79
C MET A 103 -17.11 -4.82 3.73
N GLY A 104 -16.95 -4.00 2.68
CA GLY A 104 -17.69 -2.76 2.46
C GLY A 104 -17.29 -1.62 3.40
N LEU A 105 -16.08 -1.67 3.94
CA LEU A 105 -15.48 -0.61 4.74
C LEU A 105 -14.43 0.12 3.89
N SER A 106 -14.01 1.30 4.34
CA SER A 106 -12.96 2.08 3.72
C SER A 106 -11.77 2.20 4.67
N SER A 107 -10.59 2.52 4.12
CA SER A 107 -9.36 2.62 4.91
C SER A 107 -8.40 3.69 4.40
N CYS A 108 -7.41 4.04 5.22
CA CYS A 108 -6.27 4.85 4.83
C CYS A 108 -5.06 4.56 5.71
N PHE A 109 -3.89 4.38 5.10
CA PHE A 109 -2.60 4.37 5.80
C PHE A 109 -2.35 5.70 6.50
N LEU A 110 -1.87 5.62 7.74
CA LEU A 110 -1.42 6.76 8.53
C LEU A 110 0.10 6.71 8.69
N THR A 111 0.74 7.87 8.57
CA THR A 111 2.15 8.05 8.96
C THR A 111 2.29 7.97 10.48
N SER A 112 3.42 7.44 10.96
CA SER A 112 3.75 7.44 12.39
C SER A 112 5.25 7.67 12.56
N GLU A 113 5.61 8.79 13.16
CA GLU A 113 7.01 9.17 13.40
C GLU A 113 7.47 8.79 14.81
N ASP A 114 6.54 8.71 15.77
CA ASP A 114 6.83 8.41 17.17
C ASP A 114 6.07 7.14 17.62
N SER A 115 6.76 6.01 17.47
CA SER A 115 6.21 4.69 17.84
C SER A 115 5.99 4.55 19.35
N ASP A 116 6.84 5.17 20.17
CA ASP A 116 6.74 5.09 21.62
C ASP A 116 5.54 5.88 22.14
N MET A 117 5.33 7.09 21.60
CA MET A 117 4.14 7.88 21.89
C MET A 117 2.88 7.15 21.44
N LEU A 118 2.88 6.53 20.25
CA LEU A 118 1.75 5.72 19.78
C LEU A 118 1.43 4.56 20.72
N LYS A 119 2.44 3.79 21.14
CA LYS A 119 2.25 2.72 22.13
C LYS A 119 1.67 3.26 23.43
N LYS A 120 2.19 4.39 23.91
CA LYS A 120 1.72 5.03 25.15
C LYS A 120 0.26 5.47 25.07
N VAL A 121 -0.15 6.16 24.00
CA VAL A 121 -1.54 6.68 23.87
C VAL A 121 -2.56 5.57 23.62
N LEU A 122 -2.14 4.43 23.08
CA LEU A 122 -2.99 3.26 22.87
C LEU A 122 -2.81 2.18 23.95
N LEU A 123 -2.02 2.45 25.00
CA LEU A 123 -1.74 1.52 26.10
C LEU A 123 -1.22 0.15 25.62
N ILE A 124 -0.41 0.16 24.56
CA ILE A 124 0.19 -1.04 23.96
C ILE A 124 1.39 -1.46 24.81
N ASN A 125 1.26 -2.58 25.50
CA ASN A 125 2.36 -3.21 26.24
C ASN A 125 2.95 -4.36 25.40
N SER A 126 3.87 -4.02 24.49
CA SER A 126 4.55 -5.00 23.62
C SER A 126 5.95 -4.52 23.25
N GLU A 127 6.90 -5.45 23.25
CA GLU A 127 8.27 -5.24 22.77
C GLU A 127 8.36 -5.16 21.24
N LEU A 128 7.32 -5.59 20.52
CA LEU A 128 7.28 -5.51 19.06
C LEU A 128 7.25 -4.05 18.59
N ALA A 129 7.93 -3.75 17.48
CA ALA A 129 7.92 -2.44 16.87
C ALA A 129 6.55 -2.13 16.26
N VAL A 130 6.14 -0.86 16.28
CA VAL A 130 5.01 -0.41 15.45
C VAL A 130 5.50 -0.39 14.00
N ALA A 131 4.86 -1.20 13.16
CA ALA A 131 5.22 -1.31 11.76
C ALA A 131 4.28 -0.50 10.85
N ALA A 132 2.97 -0.51 11.11
CA ALA A 132 2.01 0.25 10.30
C ALA A 132 0.77 0.65 11.11
N VAL A 133 0.13 1.74 10.69
CA VAL A 133 -1.15 2.21 11.26
C VAL A 133 -2.15 2.46 10.15
N ILE A 134 -3.37 1.96 10.32
CA ILE A 134 -4.44 2.04 9.31
C ILE A 134 -5.70 2.59 9.99
N ALA A 135 -6.20 3.72 9.52
CA ALA A 135 -7.54 4.19 9.84
C ALA A 135 -8.57 3.41 9.01
N PHE A 136 -9.68 2.99 9.60
CA PHE A 136 -10.75 2.32 8.86
C PHE A 136 -12.14 2.52 9.44
N GLY A 137 -13.16 2.31 8.61
CA GLY A 137 -14.56 2.44 8.98
C GLY A 137 -15.47 2.67 7.79
N TYR A 138 -16.69 3.12 8.06
CA TYR A 138 -17.62 3.47 7.00
C TYR A 138 -17.23 4.80 6.36
N GLY A 139 -16.59 4.76 5.18
CA GLY A 139 -16.20 5.95 4.44
C GLY A 139 -17.39 6.79 4.01
N LYS A 140 -17.29 8.12 4.13
CA LYS A 140 -18.23 9.00 3.46
C LYS A 140 -17.95 8.98 1.97
N LYS A 141 -19.00 8.97 1.15
CA LYS A 141 -18.84 9.16 -0.29
C LYS A 141 -18.12 10.48 -0.52
N GLU A 142 -16.98 10.43 -1.19
CA GLU A 142 -16.31 11.64 -1.65
C GLU A 142 -17.25 12.38 -2.58
N LYS A 143 -17.45 13.66 -2.30
CA LYS A 143 -18.29 14.52 -3.13
C LYS A 143 -17.52 14.84 -4.40
N ASP A 144 -18.22 14.89 -5.53
CA ASP A 144 -17.68 15.50 -6.74
C ASP A 144 -17.30 16.95 -6.41
N THR A 145 -16.04 17.29 -6.60
CA THR A 145 -15.57 18.65 -6.35
C THR A 145 -15.36 19.36 -7.67
N THR A 146 -16.09 20.45 -7.86
CA THR A 146 -15.81 21.43 -8.89
C THR A 146 -14.82 22.44 -8.32
N LYS A 147 -13.58 22.42 -8.79
CA LYS A 147 -12.60 23.47 -8.49
C LYS A 147 -12.73 24.59 -9.52
N LEU A 148 -12.90 25.81 -9.02
CA LEU A 148 -12.76 27.06 -9.76
C LEU A 148 -11.38 27.61 -9.47
N ASP A 149 -10.44 27.44 -10.39
CA ASP A 149 -9.13 28.08 -10.31
C ASP A 149 -9.22 29.45 -11.00
N ILE A 150 -9.30 30.51 -10.19
CA ILE A 150 -9.34 31.90 -10.65
C ILE A 150 -7.92 32.46 -10.59
N HIS A 151 -7.25 32.51 -11.73
CA HIS A 151 -5.96 33.21 -11.86
C HIS A 151 -6.16 34.73 -12.01
N SER A 152 -7.24 35.14 -12.67
CA SER A 152 -7.69 36.54 -12.78
C SER A 152 -9.17 36.59 -13.19
N PRO A 153 -9.86 37.75 -13.15
CA PRO A 153 -11.25 37.86 -13.61
C PRO A 153 -11.49 37.43 -15.06
N SER A 154 -10.45 37.39 -15.89
CA SER A 154 -10.49 36.92 -17.28
C SER A 154 -9.82 35.55 -17.48
N ASN A 155 -9.27 34.95 -16.44
CA ASN A 155 -8.61 33.63 -16.49
C ASN A 155 -9.12 32.76 -15.34
N VAL A 156 -10.28 32.15 -15.58
CA VAL A 156 -10.92 31.20 -14.67
C VAL A 156 -10.94 29.84 -15.37
N SER A 157 -10.38 28.83 -14.73
CA SER A 157 -10.50 27.44 -15.18
C SER A 157 -11.40 26.66 -14.22
N ILE A 158 -12.30 25.86 -14.79
CA ILE A 158 -13.19 24.98 -14.03
C ILE A 158 -12.71 23.56 -14.27
N SER A 159 -12.29 22.88 -13.21
CA SER A 159 -12.03 21.44 -13.25
C SER A 159 -13.03 20.71 -12.36
N SER A 160 -13.82 19.83 -12.96
CA SER A 160 -14.66 18.89 -12.24
C SER A 160 -13.87 17.61 -12.02
N LYS A 161 -13.66 17.23 -10.76
CA LYS A 161 -13.17 15.89 -10.40
C LYS A 161 -14.33 15.07 -9.85
N SER A 162 -14.72 14.02 -10.59
CA SER A 162 -15.67 13.02 -10.13
C SER A 162 -14.95 12.03 -9.21
N GLY A 163 -15.25 12.06 -7.92
CA GLY A 163 -14.45 11.38 -6.89
C GLY A 163 -12.99 11.85 -6.79
N HIS A 164 -12.26 11.41 -5.76
CA HIS A 164 -10.82 11.63 -5.62
C HIS A 164 -10.03 10.41 -6.09
N ILE A 165 -9.91 10.22 -7.40
CA ILE A 165 -8.96 9.24 -7.95
C ILE A 165 -7.56 9.86 -7.87
N ALA A 166 -6.70 9.28 -7.03
CA ALA A 166 -5.30 9.71 -6.92
C ALA A 166 -4.57 9.42 -8.24
N PRO A 167 -3.86 10.40 -8.83
CA PRO A 167 -3.19 10.21 -10.11
C PRO A 167 -2.07 9.16 -9.97
N LYS A 168 -2.14 8.04 -10.68
CA LYS A 168 -1.10 7.02 -10.66
C LYS A 168 -0.06 7.27 -11.74
N ILE A 169 1.17 6.79 -11.52
CA ILE A 169 2.17 6.84 -12.59
C ILE A 169 1.69 5.94 -13.73
N ALA A 170 2.01 6.33 -14.97
CA ALA A 170 1.69 5.48 -16.11
C ALA A 170 2.41 4.13 -15.97
N VAL A 171 1.71 3.03 -16.30
CA VAL A 171 2.29 1.68 -16.17
C VAL A 171 3.54 1.52 -17.06
N THR A 172 3.59 2.23 -18.18
CA THR A 172 4.76 2.32 -19.08
C THR A 172 5.98 3.01 -18.43
N THR A 173 5.77 3.81 -17.38
CA THR A 173 6.84 4.39 -16.57
C THR A 173 7.21 3.51 -15.37
N LEU A 174 6.32 2.59 -14.99
CA LEU A 174 6.47 1.68 -13.87
C LEU A 174 7.30 0.43 -14.24
N ALA A 175 7.12 -0.08 -15.46
CA ALA A 175 7.61 -1.39 -15.87
C ALA A 175 8.51 -1.34 -17.11
N PHE A 176 9.54 -2.18 -17.11
CA PHE A 176 10.53 -2.32 -18.16
C PHE A 176 10.69 -3.79 -18.56
N ASP A 177 11.10 -4.03 -19.81
CA ASP A 177 11.47 -5.34 -20.33
C ASP A 177 13.01 -5.47 -20.33
N THR A 178 13.54 -6.53 -19.73
CA THR A 178 14.96 -6.90 -19.63
C THR A 178 15.83 -5.92 -18.85
N ASN A 179 15.72 -4.60 -19.06
CA ASN A 179 16.47 -3.53 -18.40
C ASN A 179 15.76 -2.17 -18.53
N PHE A 180 16.22 -1.15 -17.79
CA PHE A 180 15.58 0.17 -17.70
C PHE A 180 15.54 0.99 -19.00
N ASN A 181 16.25 0.59 -20.06
CA ASN A 181 16.22 1.31 -21.34
C ASN A 181 15.04 0.89 -22.23
N THR A 182 14.36 -0.21 -21.91
CA THR A 182 13.29 -0.76 -22.73
C THR A 182 11.99 -0.74 -21.92
N PRO A 183 11.09 0.23 -22.13
CA PRO A 183 9.77 0.21 -21.49
C PRO A 183 9.02 -1.08 -21.80
N TYR A 184 8.28 -1.61 -20.82
CA TYR A 184 7.48 -2.81 -21.03
C TYR A 184 6.37 -2.52 -22.06
N ASN A 185 6.21 -3.41 -23.03
CA ASN A 185 5.16 -3.28 -24.03
C ASN A 185 3.84 -3.87 -23.47
N PHE A 186 2.81 -3.05 -23.35
CA PHE A 186 1.49 -3.44 -22.86
C PHE A 186 0.50 -3.75 -23.99
N ASP A 187 0.96 -3.80 -25.23
CA ASP A 187 0.14 -4.26 -26.35
C ASP A 187 -0.20 -5.75 -26.18
N ASP A 188 -1.49 -6.08 -26.26
CA ASP A 188 -2.05 -7.42 -26.06
C ASP A 188 -1.43 -8.48 -26.99
N GLU A 189 -0.84 -8.08 -28.13
CA GLU A 189 -0.14 -8.99 -29.03
C GLU A 189 1.22 -9.49 -28.49
N TYR A 190 1.83 -8.74 -27.56
CA TYR A 190 3.20 -8.98 -27.08
C TYR A 190 3.28 -9.24 -25.57
N ALA A 191 2.35 -8.71 -24.79
CA ALA A 191 2.33 -8.84 -23.35
C ALA A 191 1.66 -10.14 -22.90
N ASP A 192 2.22 -10.79 -21.88
CA ASP A 192 1.41 -11.74 -21.11
C ASP A 192 0.32 -10.94 -20.35
N PRO A 193 -0.98 -11.24 -20.57
CA PRO A 193 -2.07 -10.45 -19.99
C PRO A 193 -2.10 -10.54 -18.46
N VAL A 194 -1.65 -11.63 -17.86
CA VAL A 194 -1.58 -11.77 -16.40
C VAL A 194 -0.47 -10.88 -15.83
N ILE A 195 0.67 -10.79 -16.52
CA ILE A 195 1.78 -9.90 -16.13
C ILE A 195 1.36 -8.44 -16.30
N ALA A 196 0.68 -8.11 -17.40
CA ALA A 196 0.14 -6.77 -17.63
C ALA A 196 -0.85 -6.37 -16.50
N ASP A 197 -1.80 -7.25 -16.16
CA ASP A 197 -2.75 -7.03 -15.06
C ASP A 197 -2.03 -6.90 -13.71
N ALA A 198 -1.00 -7.71 -13.45
CA ALA A 198 -0.24 -7.65 -12.20
C ALA A 198 0.54 -6.34 -12.06
N LEU A 199 1.18 -5.87 -13.15
CA LEU A 199 1.87 -4.57 -13.21
C LEU A 199 0.88 -3.41 -13.01
N TYR A 200 -0.28 -3.50 -13.67
CA TYR A 200 -1.33 -2.52 -13.49
C TYR A 200 -1.85 -2.49 -12.04
N ALA A 201 -2.11 -3.65 -11.42
CA ALA A 201 -2.48 -3.74 -10.02
C ALA A 201 -1.42 -3.15 -9.07
N ALA A 202 -0.13 -3.40 -9.33
CA ALA A 202 0.96 -2.81 -8.57
C ALA A 202 1.01 -1.27 -8.69
N SER A 203 0.66 -0.72 -9.86
CA SER A 203 0.55 0.74 -10.07
C SER A 203 -0.56 1.37 -9.21
N LEU A 204 -1.60 0.61 -8.88
CA LEU A 204 -2.75 1.06 -8.10
C LEU A 204 -2.52 1.00 -6.58
N SER A 205 -1.45 0.31 -6.13
CA SER A 205 -1.13 0.16 -4.72
C SER A 205 -0.97 1.52 -4.01
N PRO A 206 -1.30 1.59 -2.70
CA PRO A 206 -1.05 2.78 -1.92
C PRO A 206 0.45 2.99 -1.76
N SER A 207 0.87 4.24 -1.91
CA SER A 207 2.19 4.71 -1.53
C SER A 207 2.04 6.05 -0.80
N PHE A 208 2.89 6.29 0.18
CA PHE A 208 2.84 7.50 0.96
C PHE A 208 3.14 8.72 0.09
N LEU A 209 2.30 9.76 0.25
CA LEU A 209 2.27 10.93 -0.65
C LEU A 209 2.08 10.59 -2.14
N ASN A 210 1.72 9.35 -2.45
CA ASN A 210 1.52 8.82 -3.79
C ASN A 210 2.79 8.87 -4.69
N HIS A 211 3.98 8.76 -4.08
CA HIS A 211 5.27 8.88 -4.78
C HIS A 211 5.62 7.68 -5.68
N GLN A 212 5.09 6.49 -5.41
CA GLN A 212 5.27 5.28 -6.25
C GLN A 212 6.74 5.05 -6.64
N ASN A 213 7.59 4.91 -5.62
CA ASN A 213 9.05 4.87 -5.71
C ASN A 213 9.66 3.61 -6.34
N TYR A 214 8.83 2.65 -6.73
CA TYR A 214 9.25 1.32 -7.18
C TYR A 214 9.15 1.16 -8.69
N ARG A 215 10.00 0.31 -9.28
CA ARG A 215 9.99 -0.04 -10.72
C ARG A 215 10.16 -1.54 -10.90
N PHE A 216 9.52 -2.09 -11.92
CA PHE A 216 9.59 -3.50 -12.25
C PHE A 216 10.43 -3.70 -13.51
N VAL A 217 11.29 -4.72 -13.52
CA VAL A 217 11.92 -5.23 -14.74
C VAL A 217 11.48 -6.67 -14.93
N ILE A 218 10.88 -6.97 -16.07
CA ILE A 218 10.45 -8.31 -16.47
C ILE A 218 11.50 -8.88 -17.41
N ASN A 219 12.08 -10.03 -17.08
CA ASN A 219 13.08 -10.69 -17.94
C ASN A 219 12.76 -12.20 -18.00
N GLY A 220 12.01 -12.59 -19.03
CA GLY A 220 11.47 -13.95 -19.13
C GLY A 220 10.57 -14.26 -17.93
N THR A 221 10.89 -15.33 -17.20
CA THR A 221 10.16 -15.78 -16.00
C THR A 221 10.63 -15.10 -14.71
N HIS A 222 11.52 -14.12 -14.79
CA HIS A 222 12.05 -13.42 -13.63
C HIS A 222 11.52 -11.99 -13.56
N VAL A 223 10.96 -11.62 -12.41
CA VAL A 223 10.50 -10.27 -12.10
C VAL A 223 11.43 -9.66 -11.08
N TYR A 224 12.02 -8.52 -11.40
CA TYR A 224 12.91 -7.78 -10.53
C TYR A 224 12.25 -6.49 -10.06
N LEU A 225 12.25 -6.26 -8.76
CA LEU A 225 11.69 -5.06 -8.15
C LEU A 225 12.81 -4.13 -7.70
N PHE A 226 12.75 -2.91 -8.19
CA PHE A 226 13.64 -1.82 -7.82
C PHE A 226 12.90 -0.82 -6.96
N ASN A 227 13.62 -0.18 -6.04
CA ASN A 227 13.11 0.88 -5.20
C ASN A 227 14.06 2.07 -5.19
N ARG A 228 13.51 3.26 -5.00
CA ARG A 228 14.24 4.52 -4.83
C ARG A 228 13.82 5.22 -3.54
N PHE A 229 14.78 5.60 -2.71
CA PHE A 229 14.53 6.50 -1.59
C PHE A 229 14.59 7.96 -2.06
N ASP A 230 13.74 8.81 -1.46
CA ASP A 230 13.77 10.26 -1.68
C ASP A 230 13.69 11.00 -0.35
N GLU A 231 13.79 12.33 -0.38
CA GLU A 231 13.80 13.18 0.82
C GLU A 231 12.39 13.54 1.33
N VAL A 232 11.35 13.19 0.58
CA VAL A 232 9.97 13.61 0.83
C VAL A 232 9.21 12.55 1.61
N VAL A 233 9.43 11.27 1.31
CA VAL A 233 8.84 10.12 2.00
C VAL A 233 9.88 9.50 2.91
N THR A 234 9.51 9.27 4.18
CA THR A 234 10.43 8.62 5.12
C THR A 234 10.83 7.23 4.62
N LYS A 235 12.01 6.75 5.03
CA LYS A 235 12.45 5.40 4.66
C LYS A 235 11.42 4.34 5.06
N ASN A 236 10.78 4.49 6.22
CA ASN A 236 9.83 3.52 6.72
C ASN A 236 8.55 3.48 5.88
N ASP A 237 7.97 4.65 5.59
CA ASP A 237 6.79 4.80 4.76
C ASP A 237 7.03 4.31 3.32
N ASN A 238 8.23 4.56 2.79
CA ASN A 238 8.66 4.08 1.49
C ASN A 238 8.67 2.54 1.44
N LEU A 239 9.24 1.87 2.46
CA LEU A 239 9.28 0.41 2.55
C LEU A 239 7.88 -0.20 2.72
N LEU A 240 6.98 0.45 3.46
CA LEU A 240 5.58 0.04 3.57
C LEU A 240 4.88 0.08 2.21
N GLY A 241 5.06 1.18 1.45
CA GLY A 241 4.51 1.31 0.10
C GLY A 241 5.07 0.27 -0.87
N LEU A 242 6.36 -0.07 -0.75
CA LEU A 242 6.99 -1.14 -1.53
C LEU A 242 6.32 -2.50 -1.26
N GLY A 243 6.09 -2.84 0.01
CA GLY A 243 5.39 -4.07 0.39
C GLY A 243 3.97 -4.15 -0.16
N ALA A 244 3.23 -3.04 -0.15
CA ALA A 244 1.89 -2.97 -0.73
C ALA A 244 1.89 -3.24 -2.25
N ALA A 245 2.86 -2.67 -2.98
CA ALA A 245 3.03 -2.93 -4.41
C ALA A 245 3.37 -4.40 -4.70
N MET A 246 4.23 -5.01 -3.87
CA MET A 246 4.59 -6.43 -3.95
C MET A 246 3.36 -7.34 -3.79
N LEU A 247 2.47 -7.02 -2.84
CA LEU A 247 1.25 -7.78 -2.64
C LEU A 247 0.33 -7.67 -3.86
N ASN A 248 0.01 -6.45 -4.31
CA ASN A 248 -0.95 -6.28 -5.40
C ASN A 248 -0.50 -6.99 -6.67
N PHE A 249 0.80 -6.93 -6.98
CA PHE A 249 1.40 -7.71 -8.07
C PHE A 249 1.22 -9.22 -7.85
N HIS A 250 1.65 -9.73 -6.69
CA HIS A 250 1.63 -11.16 -6.37
C HIS A 250 0.22 -11.75 -6.31
N MET A 251 -0.75 -10.97 -5.83
CA MET A 251 -2.15 -11.39 -5.69
C MET A 251 -2.80 -11.66 -7.05
N ILE A 252 -2.49 -10.86 -8.07
CA ILE A 252 -2.96 -11.11 -9.44
C ILE A 252 -2.32 -12.38 -9.99
N LEU A 253 -0.98 -12.51 -9.89
CA LEU A 253 -0.28 -13.69 -10.39
C LEU A 253 -0.76 -14.98 -9.75
N SER A 254 -0.80 -15.04 -8.41
CA SER A 254 -1.23 -16.21 -7.65
C SER A 254 -2.71 -16.56 -7.83
N SER A 255 -3.54 -15.63 -8.33
CA SER A 255 -4.92 -15.91 -8.69
C SER A 255 -5.08 -16.60 -10.06
N LYS A 256 -4.06 -16.51 -10.92
CA LYS A 256 -4.08 -17.03 -12.29
C LYS A 256 -3.12 -18.21 -12.51
N TYR A 257 -1.99 -18.21 -11.82
CA TYR A 257 -0.97 -19.25 -11.89
C TYR A 257 -0.89 -20.03 -10.58
N SER A 258 -0.60 -21.33 -10.71
CA SER A 258 -0.39 -22.24 -9.59
C SER A 258 1.10 -22.47 -9.35
N GLY A 259 1.51 -22.59 -8.09
CA GLY A 259 2.92 -22.89 -7.74
C GLY A 259 3.83 -21.67 -7.74
N ILE A 260 3.29 -20.46 -7.92
CA ILE A 260 4.03 -19.21 -7.77
C ILE A 260 4.56 -19.13 -6.33
N GLY A 261 5.87 -18.95 -6.21
CA GLY A 261 6.53 -18.72 -4.94
C GLY A 261 6.17 -17.38 -4.32
N ASN A 262 6.89 -16.99 -3.27
CA ASN A 262 6.83 -15.62 -2.76
C ASN A 262 8.05 -14.84 -3.25
N TRP A 263 8.02 -13.52 -3.10
CA TRP A 263 9.17 -12.68 -3.40
C TRP A 263 10.38 -13.06 -2.54
N SER A 264 11.55 -13.16 -3.16
CA SER A 264 12.82 -13.21 -2.46
C SER A 264 13.37 -11.79 -2.27
N LEU A 265 13.72 -11.45 -1.03
CA LEU A 265 14.43 -10.22 -0.70
C LEU A 265 15.95 -10.40 -0.69
N ASP A 266 16.44 -11.63 -0.83
CA ASP A 266 17.86 -11.90 -1.05
C ASP A 266 18.16 -11.78 -2.55
N VAL A 267 18.78 -10.66 -2.89
CA VAL A 267 19.19 -10.30 -4.27
C VAL A 267 20.70 -10.36 -4.46
N SER A 268 21.45 -10.84 -3.46
CA SER A 268 22.92 -10.80 -3.42
C SER A 268 23.60 -11.57 -4.57
N ASN A 269 22.93 -12.59 -5.10
CA ASN A 269 23.44 -13.43 -6.17
C ASN A 269 23.12 -12.88 -7.59
N ILE A 270 22.34 -11.80 -7.70
CA ILE A 270 21.93 -11.24 -8.98
C ILE A 270 23.00 -10.26 -9.47
N LYS A 271 23.68 -10.63 -10.56
CA LYS A 271 24.77 -9.82 -11.17
C LYS A 271 24.42 -9.21 -12.52
N HIS A 272 23.14 -9.27 -12.90
CA HIS A 272 22.68 -8.74 -14.18
C HIS A 272 22.75 -7.20 -14.19
N ASP A 273 23.21 -6.61 -15.29
CA ASP A 273 23.26 -5.17 -15.46
C ASP A 273 21.95 -4.65 -16.06
N PHE A 274 21.04 -4.24 -15.17
CA PHE A 274 19.72 -3.74 -15.53
C PHE A 274 19.71 -2.31 -16.07
N LYS A 275 20.88 -1.67 -16.23
CA LYS A 275 20.99 -0.28 -16.70
C LYS A 275 20.12 0.71 -15.89
N ASN A 276 19.82 0.36 -14.63
CA ASN A 276 19.00 1.19 -13.77
C ASN A 276 19.74 2.49 -13.41
N PRO A 277 19.02 3.62 -13.28
CA PRO A 277 19.59 4.83 -12.70
C PRO A 277 20.16 4.56 -11.31
N SER A 278 21.18 5.32 -10.91
CA SER A 278 21.93 5.06 -9.66
C SER A 278 21.13 5.29 -8.38
N ASP A 279 20.00 5.99 -8.46
CA ASP A 279 19.05 6.19 -7.37
C ASP A 279 18.07 5.02 -7.19
N TYR A 280 18.01 4.08 -8.14
CA TYR A 280 17.25 2.84 -8.02
C TYR A 280 18.14 1.69 -7.56
N ILE A 281 17.63 0.90 -6.61
CA ILE A 281 18.32 -0.25 -6.03
C ILE A 281 17.43 -1.48 -6.22
N LEU A 282 18.02 -2.60 -6.65
CA LEU A 282 17.34 -3.89 -6.70
C LEU A 282 17.05 -4.35 -5.27
N VAL A 283 15.78 -4.64 -4.96
CA VAL A 283 15.33 -4.97 -3.60
C VAL A 283 14.61 -6.30 -3.48
N ALA A 284 14.03 -6.81 -4.57
CA ALA A 284 13.40 -8.12 -4.55
C ALA A 284 13.42 -8.76 -5.94
N VAL A 285 13.26 -10.08 -5.95
CA VAL A 285 13.03 -10.89 -7.15
C VAL A 285 11.87 -11.84 -6.93
N LEU A 286 11.08 -12.11 -7.97
CA LEU A 286 10.04 -13.13 -7.98
C LEU A 286 10.18 -13.95 -9.25
N ASP A 287 10.24 -15.26 -9.09
CA ASP A 287 10.25 -16.22 -10.18
C ASP A 287 8.81 -16.71 -10.43
N ILE A 288 8.40 -16.68 -11.70
CA ILE A 288 7.07 -17.08 -12.18
C ILE A 288 7.12 -18.48 -12.80
#